data_AF-A0A6A7LFE9-F1
#
_entry.id   AF-A0A6A7LFE9-F1
#
_cell.length_a   1.000
_cell.length_b   1.000
_cell.length_c   1.000
_cell.angle_alpha   90.00
_cell.angle_beta   90.00
_cell.angle_gamma   90.00
#
_symmetry.space_group_name_H-M   'P 1'
#
loop_
_entity.id
_entity.type
_entity.pdbx_description
1 polymer ?
#
loop_
_entity_poly.entity_id
_entity_poly.type
_entity_poly.pdbx_seq_one_letter_code
_entity_poly.pdbx_strand_id
1 'polypeptide(L)'
;MIRLLDLVGRILTHGNHVEVKKSNQGLILIVRPQKVLSRDTGGLIRDGGFKLQRCYSEPGGRAVLIFLNDRVKEGEYVEFG
;
A
#
# COMPACT_ATOMS: atom_id res chain seq x y z
N MET A 1 15.79 -3.43 -1.22
CA MET A 1 14.68 -2.49 -1.41
C MET A 1 13.73 -3.12 -2.40
N ILE A 2 12.49 -3.43 -2.01
CA ILE A 2 11.49 -4.01 -2.92
C ILE A 2 11.01 -2.91 -3.87
N ARG A 3 10.94 -3.18 -5.19
CA ARG A 3 10.38 -2.19 -6.13
C ARG A 3 8.89 -2.05 -5.86
N LEU A 4 8.35 -0.83 -5.96
CA LEU A 4 6.94 -0.58 -5.68
C LEU A 4 5.99 -1.47 -6.50
N LEU A 5 6.33 -1.72 -7.76
CA LEU A 5 5.54 -2.60 -8.64
C LEU A 5 5.51 -4.04 -8.13
N ASP A 6 6.64 -4.55 -7.62
CA ASP A 6 6.71 -5.90 -7.03
C ASP A 6 5.86 -5.99 -5.76
N LEU A 7 5.86 -4.92 -4.94
CA LEU A 7 5.00 -4.83 -3.76
C LEU A 7 3.52 -4.82 -4.14
N VAL A 8 3.12 -3.97 -5.10
CA VAL A 8 1.74 -3.89 -5.59
C VAL A 8 1.30 -5.24 -6.17
N GLY A 9 2.11 -5.85 -7.03
CA GLY A 9 1.84 -7.17 -7.61
C GLY A 9 1.62 -8.23 -6.53
N ARG A 10 2.48 -8.27 -5.50
CA ARG A 10 2.31 -9.19 -4.37
C ARG A 10 1.03 -8.93 -3.57
N ILE A 11 0.67 -7.67 -3.31
CA ILE A 11 -0.57 -7.35 -2.57
C ILE A 11 -1.80 -7.84 -3.36
N LEU A 12 -1.79 -7.64 -4.68
CA LEU A 12 -2.85 -8.09 -5.59
C LEU A 12 -2.97 -9.62 -5.63
N THR A 13 -1.85 -10.36 -5.72
CA THR A 13 -1.88 -11.83 -5.76
C THR A 13 -2.40 -12.46 -4.47
N HIS A 14 -2.38 -11.73 -3.34
CA HIS A 14 -2.99 -12.16 -2.08
C HIS A 14 -4.50 -11.84 -1.99
N GLY A 15 -5.13 -11.39 -3.09
CA GLY A 15 -6.56 -11.11 -3.15
C GLY A 15 -6.96 -9.80 -2.47
N ASN A 16 -6.04 -8.86 -2.32
CA ASN A 16 -6.34 -7.51 -1.83
C ASN A 16 -6.45 -6.55 -3.00
N HIS A 17 -7.25 -5.50 -2.84
CA HIS A 17 -7.17 -4.34 -3.72
C HIS A 17 -6.12 -3.37 -3.19
N VAL A 18 -5.36 -2.73 -4.08
CA VAL A 18 -4.37 -1.73 -3.70
C VAL A 18 -4.41 -0.56 -4.68
N GLU A 19 -4.37 0.65 -4.14
CA GLU A 19 -4.16 1.89 -4.89
C GLU A 19 -2.89 2.57 -4.40
N VAL A 20 -2.16 3.18 -5.33
CA VAL A 20 -1.01 4.05 -5.04
C VAL A 20 -1.41 5.48 -5.36
N LYS A 21 -1.22 6.40 -4.40
CA LYS A 21 -1.42 7.85 -4.61
C LYS A 21 -0.18 8.63 -4.22
N LYS A 22 0.06 9.74 -4.92
CA LYS A 22 1.09 10.73 -4.53
C LYS A 22 0.49 11.72 -3.53
N SER A 23 1.31 12.22 -2.62
CA SER A 23 0.97 13.29 -1.68
C SER A 23 2.20 14.16 -1.43
N ASN A 24 2.00 15.35 -0.87
CA ASN A 24 3.09 16.26 -0.50
C ASN A 24 4.08 15.66 0.53
N GLN A 25 3.70 14.56 1.19
CA GLN A 25 4.51 13.86 2.20
C GLN A 25 5.17 12.58 1.68
N GLY A 26 5.01 12.26 0.39
CA GLY A 26 5.48 11.02 -0.23
C GLY A 26 4.33 10.16 -0.73
N LEU A 27 4.54 8.84 -0.79
CA LEU A 27 3.53 7.92 -1.33
C LEU A 27 2.54 7.43 -0.30
N ILE A 28 1.31 7.31 -0.76
CA ILE A 28 0.23 6.66 -0.05
C ILE A 28 -0.11 5.34 -0.73
N LEU A 29 -0.08 4.24 0.03
CA LEU A 29 -0.69 2.96 -0.34
C LEU A 29 -2.04 2.84 0.37
N ILE A 30 -3.10 2.64 -0.41
CA ILE A 30 -4.44 2.36 0.11
C ILE A 30 -4.75 0.90 -0.19
N VAL A 31 -4.80 0.07 0.85
CA VAL A 31 -5.08 -1.36 0.73
C VAL A 31 -6.48 -1.63 1.23
N ARG A 32 -7.31 -2.28 0.41
CA ARG A 32 -8.64 -2.78 0.79
C ARG A 32 -8.59 -4.30 0.80
N PRO A 33 -8.51 -4.93 1.97
CA PRO A 33 -8.49 -6.39 2.08
C PRO A 33 -9.87 -6.95 1.69
N GLN A 34 -9.91 -7.93 0.78
CA GLN A 34 -11.14 -8.71 0.57
C GLN A 34 -11.29 -9.84 1.59
N LYS A 35 -10.19 -10.20 2.27
CA LYS A 35 -10.10 -11.17 3.37
C LYS A 35 -9.28 -10.55 4.50
N VAL A 36 -9.08 -11.26 5.61
CA VAL A 36 -8.16 -10.83 6.67
C VAL A 36 -6.77 -10.59 6.07
N LEU A 37 -6.20 -9.40 6.30
CA LEU A 37 -4.85 -9.09 5.84
C LEU A 37 -3.87 -10.08 6.51
N SER A 38 -3.18 -10.89 5.72
CA SER A 38 -2.23 -11.85 6.27
C SER A 38 -1.05 -11.13 6.92
N ARG A 39 -0.45 -11.78 7.93
CA ARG A 39 0.81 -11.32 8.56
C ARG A 39 1.89 -11.08 7.51
N ASP A 40 1.91 -11.89 6.46
CA ASP A 40 2.88 -11.83 5.37
C ASP A 40 2.69 -10.57 4.52
N THR A 41 1.44 -10.22 4.17
CA THR A 41 1.14 -8.99 3.43
C THR A 41 1.55 -7.75 4.24
N GLY A 42 1.28 -7.75 5.54
CA GLY A 42 1.73 -6.68 6.44
C GLY A 42 3.26 -6.61 6.61
N GLY A 43 3.97 -7.73 6.48
CA GLY A 43 5.44 -7.76 6.40
C GLY A 43 5.95 -7.09 5.13
N LEU A 44 5.43 -7.50 3.97
CA LEU A 44 5.82 -6.97 2.67
C LEU A 44 5.66 -5.45 2.56
N ILE A 45 4.54 -4.91 3.06
CA ILE A 45 4.28 -3.46 3.04
C ILE A 45 5.33 -2.71 3.87
N ARG A 46 5.69 -3.24 5.05
CA ARG A 46 6.73 -2.65 5.91
C ARG A 46 8.12 -2.74 5.30
N ASP A 47 8.46 -3.88 4.68
CA ASP A 47 9.74 -4.07 3.99
C ASP A 47 9.87 -3.16 2.75
N GLY A 48 8.75 -2.81 2.14
CA GLY A 48 8.64 -1.76 1.12
C GLY A 48 8.80 -0.33 1.65
N GLY A 49 8.99 -0.15 2.96
CA GLY A 49 9.18 1.15 3.60
C GLY A 49 7.90 1.90 3.96
N PHE A 50 6.73 1.28 3.82
CA PHE A 50 5.45 1.91 4.12
C PHE A 50 5.04 1.68 5.59
N LYS A 51 4.58 2.75 6.25
CA LYS A 51 4.10 2.73 7.63
C LYS A 51 2.60 2.96 7.66
N LEU A 52 1.87 2.17 8.44
CA LEU A 52 0.42 2.34 8.61
C LEU A 52 0.14 3.71 9.24
N GLN A 53 -0.70 4.52 8.60
CA GLN A 53 -1.12 5.83 9.08
C GLN A 53 -2.56 5.81 9.59
N ARG A 54 -3.47 5.17 8.86
CA ARG A 54 -4.89 5.11 9.21
C ARG A 54 -5.47 3.74 8.89
N CYS A 55 -6.43 3.34 9.71
CA CYS A 55 -7.27 2.18 9.49
C CYS A 55 -8.71 2.60 9.80
N TYR A 56 -9.63 2.37 8.88
CA TYR A 56 -11.06 2.60 9.11
C TYR A 56 -11.88 1.56 8.34
N SER A 57 -13.17 1.49 8.64
CA SER A 57 -14.12 0.64 7.91
C SER A 57 -15.02 1.51 7.03
N GLU A 58 -15.18 1.12 5.77
CA GLU A 58 -16.20 1.67 4.89
C GLU A 58 -17.60 1.14 5.26
N PRO A 59 -18.69 1.85 4.87
CA PRO A 59 -20.04 1.32 4.94
C PRO A 59 -20.11 -0.08 4.30
N GLY A 60 -20.57 -1.07 5.06
CA GLY A 60 -20.53 -2.49 4.68
C GLY A 60 -19.39 -3.30 5.33
N GLY A 61 -18.68 -2.72 6.31
CA GLY A 61 -17.73 -3.44 7.17
C GLY A 61 -16.39 -3.79 6.52
N ARG A 62 -16.10 -3.22 5.34
CA ARG A 62 -14.84 -3.45 4.62
C ARG A 62 -13.75 -2.55 5.17
N ALA A 63 -12.64 -3.16 5.59
CA ALA A 63 -11.50 -2.42 6.11
C ALA A 63 -10.76 -1.66 4.98
N VAL A 64 -10.28 -0.47 5.29
CA VAL A 64 -9.38 0.32 4.45
C VAL A 64 -8.17 0.70 5.27
N LEU A 65 -7.00 0.31 4.77
CA LEU A 65 -5.71 0.54 5.40
C LEU A 65 -4.93 1.53 4.55
N ILE A 66 -4.49 2.63 5.16
CA ILE A 66 -3.71 3.67 4.49
C ILE A 66 -2.30 3.66 5.07
N PHE A 67 -1.31 3.47 4.21
CA PHE A 67 0.10 3.50 4.56
C PHE A 67 0.81 4.65 3.85
N LEU A 68 1.75 5.29 4.53
CA LEU A 68 2.59 6.36 3.99
C LEU A 68 4.05 5.90 3.91
N ASN A 69 4.70 6.22 2.80
CA ASN A 69 6.14 6.11 2.65
C ASN A 69 6.73 7.50 2.46
N ASP A 70 7.39 7.97 3.53
CA ASP A 70 8.07 9.26 3.63
C ASP A 70 9.49 9.25 3.03
N ARG A 71 9.99 8.06 2.63
CA ARG A 71 11.35 7.87 2.11
C ARG A 71 11.45 7.95 0.60
N VAL A 72 10.36 7.72 -0.13
CA VAL A 72 10.38 7.73 -1.60
C VAL A 72 10.02 9.13 -2.10
N LYS A 73 10.99 9.80 -2.72
CA LYS A 73 10.84 11.14 -3.30
C LYS A 73 10.21 11.05 -4.70
N GLU A 74 9.49 12.09 -5.12
CA GLU A 74 8.73 12.17 -6.38
C GLU A 74 9.52 11.82 -7.67
N GLY A 75 10.86 11.84 -7.64
CA GLY A 75 11.71 11.58 -8.81
C GLY A 75 12.09 10.11 -9.06
N GLU A 76 11.74 9.17 -8.16
CA GLU A 76 12.05 7.74 -8.36
C GLU A 76 10.93 6.96 -9.08
N TYR A 77 9.90 7.66 -9.59
CA TYR A 77 8.84 7.06 -10.38
C TYR A 77 9.20 7.05 -11.86
N VAL A 78 9.18 5.85 -12.45
CA VAL A 78 8.91 5.72 -13.88
C VAL A 78 7.40 5.92 -14.02
N GLU A 79 6.98 7.10 -14.47
CA GLU A 79 5.60 7.31 -14.91
C GLU A 79 5.30 6.38 -16.07
N PHE A 80 4.19 5.63 -15.98
CA PHE A 80 3.55 5.08 -17.16
C PHE A 80 2.11 5.58 -17.15
N GLY A 81 1.75 6.22 -18.27
CA GLY A 81 0.50 6.95 -18.48
C GLY A 81 -0.74 6.08 -18.64
#